data_AF-A0A7C3WU60-F1
#
_entry.id   AF-A0A7C3WU60-F1
#
_cell.length_a   1.000
_cell.length_b   1.000
_cell.length_c   1.000
_cell.angle_alpha   90.00
_cell.angle_beta   90.00
_cell.angle_gamma   90.00
#
_symmetry.space_group_name_H-M   'P 1'
#
loop_
_entity.id
_entity.type
_entity.pdbx_description
1 polymer ?
#
loop_
_entity_poly.entity_id
_entity_poly.type
_entity_poly.pdbx_seq_one_letter_code
_entity_poly.pdbx_strand_id
1 'polypeptide(L)'
;MRRCFFALTILLLLPWWALASAQPSYWTVLNFRVTFFGNGTVLVEELLHPFTAEGRSLFEDVEVEKHLRNSTGEFLRYALLHVHG
;
A
#
# COMPACT_ATOMS: atom_id res chain seq x y z
N MET A 1 38.85 -0.52 24.41
CA MET A 1 38.55 -0.81 22.99
C MET A 1 37.25 -1.61 22.78
N ARG A 2 37.07 -2.80 23.38
CA ARG A 2 35.86 -3.63 23.19
C ARG A 2 34.53 -2.93 23.54
N ARG A 3 34.50 -2.14 24.62
CA ARG A 3 33.31 -1.37 25.06
C ARG A 3 32.92 -0.25 24.09
N CYS A 4 33.90 0.41 23.46
CA CYS A 4 33.66 1.43 22.44
C CYS A 4 33.09 0.82 21.16
N PHE A 5 33.54 -0.40 20.82
CA PHE A 5 33.00 -1.15 19.69
C PHE A 5 31.52 -1.49 19.88
N PHE A 6 31.13 -1.98 21.08
CA PHE A 6 29.72 -2.21 21.41
C PHE A 6 28.87 -0.94 21.33
N ALA A 7 29.36 0.18 21.87
CA ALA A 7 28.65 1.45 21.79
C ALA A 7 28.46 1.93 20.34
N LEU A 8 29.47 1.75 19.49
CA LEU A 8 29.41 2.07 18.06
C LEU A 8 28.40 1.18 17.33
N THR A 9 28.38 -0.12 17.62
CA THR A 9 27.40 -1.05 17.02
C THR A 9 25.98 -0.70 17.43
N ILE A 10 25.74 -0.37 18.70
CA ILE A 10 24.42 0.08 19.17
C ILE A 10 24.02 1.39 18.48
N LEU A 11 24.95 2.34 18.36
CA LEU A 11 24.71 3.62 17.68
C LEU A 11 24.33 3.42 16.20
N LEU A 12 24.97 2.46 15.52
CA LEU A 12 24.68 2.09 14.14
C LEU A 12 23.34 1.36 13.95
N LEU A 13 22.84 0.66 14.98
CA LEU A 13 21.59 -0.10 14.92
C LEU A 13 20.34 0.72 15.28
N LEU A 14 20.49 1.81 16.04
CA LEU A 14 19.40 2.73 16.38
C LEU A 14 18.58 3.26 15.18
N PRO A 15 19.19 3.73 14.07
CA PRO A 15 18.41 4.24 12.93
C PRO A 15 17.54 3.16 12.25
N TRP A 16 17.94 1.89 12.34
CA TRP A 16 17.19 0.78 11.76
C TRP A 16 15.84 0.56 12.44
N TRP A 17 15.79 0.76 13.76
CA TRP A 17 14.56 0.65 14.54
C TRP A 17 13.58 1.77 14.23
N ALA A 18 14.07 2.99 14.02
CA ALA A 18 13.23 4.13 13.64
C ALA A 18 12.54 3.90 12.28
N LEU A 19 13.27 3.35 11.30
CA LEU A 19 12.72 3.01 9.98
C LEU A 19 11.62 1.94 10.07
N ALA A 20 11.78 0.93 10.93
CA ALA A 20 10.77 -0.11 11.11
C ALA A 20 9.46 0.45 11.71
N SER A 21 9.55 1.40 12.64
CA SER A 21 8.36 2.04 13.23
C SER A 21 7.61 2.99 12.29
N ALA A 22 8.27 3.46 11.22
CA ALA A 22 7.68 4.36 10.25
C ALA A 22 6.88 3.61 9.16
N GLN A 23 6.96 2.28 9.10
CA GLN A 23 6.20 1.48 8.14
C GLN A 23 4.76 1.27 8.64
N PRO A 24 3.76 1.38 7.75
CA PRO A 24 2.38 1.04 8.09
C PRO A 24 2.26 -0.43 8.51
N SER A 25 1.44 -0.70 9.53
CA SER A 25 1.19 -2.06 10.08
C SER A 25 0.14 -2.85 9.29
N TYR A 26 -0.10 -2.47 8.03
CA TYR A 26 -1.05 -3.10 7.14
C TYR A 26 -0.38 -3.46 5.82
N TRP A 27 -0.94 -4.47 5.15
CA TRP A 27 -0.55 -4.84 3.80
C TRP A 27 -1.69 -4.49 2.85
N THR A 28 -1.35 -4.30 1.57
CA THR A 28 -2.31 -3.84 0.56
C THR A 28 -2.42 -4.87 -0.55
N VAL A 29 -3.65 -5.18 -0.96
CA VAL A 29 -3.94 -6.03 -2.11
C VAL A 29 -4.40 -5.18 -3.28
N LEU A 30 -3.96 -5.55 -4.48
CA LEU A 30 -4.49 -5.02 -5.71
C LEU A 30 -5.83 -5.70 -6.04
N ASN A 31 -6.90 -4.92 -6.02
CA ASN A 31 -8.23 -5.30 -6.47
C ASN A 31 -8.60 -4.54 -7.73
N PHE A 32 -9.63 -5.03 -8.42
CA PHE A 32 -10.11 -4.40 -9.65
C PHE A 32 -11.63 -4.26 -9.58
N ARG A 33 -12.14 -3.07 -9.93
CA ARG A 33 -13.55 -2.91 -10.30
C ARG A 33 -13.66 -2.92 -11.81
N VAL A 34 -14.58 -3.73 -12.33
CA VAL A 34 -14.77 -3.89 -13.77
C VAL A 34 -16.19 -3.50 -14.14
N THR A 35 -16.33 -2.53 -15.04
CA THR A 35 -17.63 -2.05 -15.56
C THR A 35 -17.73 -2.33 -17.05
N PHE A 36 -18.73 -3.12 -17.44
CA PHE A 36 -19.01 -3.46 -18.83
C PHE A 36 -20.04 -2.49 -19.41
N PHE A 37 -19.75 -1.93 -20.58
CA PHE A 37 -20.67 -1.07 -21.31
C PHE A 37 -21.27 -1.79 -22.52
N GLY A 38 -22.52 -1.45 -22.86
CA GLY A 38 -23.26 -2.07 -23.97
C GLY A 38 -22.70 -1.81 -25.38
N ASN A 39 -21.65 -1.00 -25.50
CA ASN A 39 -20.92 -0.70 -26.73
C ASN A 39 -19.63 -1.53 -26.90
N GLY A 40 -19.44 -2.56 -26.07
CA GLY A 40 -18.26 -3.42 -26.11
C GLY A 40 -17.02 -2.83 -25.43
N THR A 41 -17.14 -1.74 -24.67
CA THR A 41 -16.03 -1.25 -23.83
C THR A 41 -16.13 -1.77 -22.39
N VAL A 42 -14.97 -1.84 -21.73
CA VAL A 42 -14.83 -2.25 -20.33
C VAL A 42 -13.94 -1.24 -19.62
N LEU A 43 -14.42 -0.66 -18.53
CA LEU A 43 -13.61 0.15 -17.63
C LEU A 43 -13.09 -0.73 -16.49
N VAL A 44 -11.77 -0.76 -16.32
CA VAL A 44 -11.10 -1.43 -15.20
C VAL A 44 -10.51 -0.35 -14.30
N GLU A 45 -10.98 -0.29 -13.06
CA GLU A 45 -10.47 0.57 -12.00
C GLU A 45 -9.57 -0.27 -11.09
N GLU A 46 -8.29 0.10 -10.98
CA GLU A 46 -7.39 -0.50 -9.98
C GLU A 46 -7.70 0.09 -8.60
N LEU A 47 -7.99 -0.78 -7.64
CA LEU A 47 -8.32 -0.42 -6.26
C LEU A 47 -7.30 -1.02 -5.29
N LEU A 48 -6.74 -0.20 -4.42
CA LEU A 48 -5.89 -0.65 -3.32
C LEU A 48 -6.76 -0.96 -2.12
N HIS A 49 -6.72 -2.21 -1.65
CA HIS A 49 -7.50 -2.67 -0.51
C HIS A 49 -6.56 -3.01 0.65
N PRO A 50 -6.54 -2.20 1.71
CA PRO A 50 -5.70 -2.43 2.87
C PRO A 50 -6.28 -3.50 3.80
N PHE A 51 -5.40 -4.27 4.44
CA PHE A 51 -5.72 -5.30 5.42
C PHE A 51 -4.78 -5.23 6.62
N THR A 52 -5.29 -5.51 7.82
CA THR A 52 -4.45 -5.71 9.01
C THR A 52 -3.51 -6.90 8.82
N ALA A 53 -2.46 -7.00 9.65
CA ALA A 53 -1.56 -8.15 9.65
C ALA A 53 -2.30 -9.50 9.80
N GLU A 54 -3.46 -9.51 10.45
CA GLU A 54 -4.31 -10.68 10.66
C GLU A 54 -5.32 -10.91 9.52
N GLY A 55 -5.30 -10.08 8.48
CA GLY A 55 -6.15 -10.21 7.29
C GLY A 55 -7.54 -9.59 7.44
N ARG A 56 -7.77 -8.71 8.41
CA ARG A 56 -9.04 -7.96 8.50
C ARG A 56 -9.00 -6.80 7.52
N SER A 57 -10.08 -6.61 6.76
CA SER A 57 -10.21 -5.46 5.86
C SER A 57 -10.14 -4.16 6.66
N LEU A 58 -9.36 -3.21 6.15
CA LEU A 58 -9.27 -1.82 6.60
C LEU A 58 -9.90 -0.88 5.56
N PHE A 59 -10.77 -1.42 4.69
CA PHE A 59 -11.53 -0.62 3.75
C PHE A 59 -12.45 0.34 4.51
N GLU A 60 -12.60 1.58 4.01
CA GLU A 60 -13.34 2.68 4.64
C GLU A 60 -12.73 3.26 5.93
N ASP A 61 -11.55 2.79 6.37
CA ASP A 61 -10.80 3.48 7.42
C ASP A 61 -10.19 4.78 6.87
N VAL A 62 -10.69 5.91 7.38
CA VAL A 62 -10.36 7.26 6.89
C VAL A 62 -8.86 7.58 7.03
N GLU A 63 -8.21 7.12 8.10
CA GLU A 63 -6.78 7.38 8.33
C GLU A 63 -5.91 6.52 7.42
N VAL A 64 -6.30 5.26 7.22
CA VAL A 64 -5.62 4.36 6.28
C VAL A 64 -5.78 4.85 4.84
N GLU A 65 -6.97 5.28 4.43
CA GLU A 65 -7.23 5.80 3.09
C GLU A 65 -6.46 7.09 2.83
N LYS A 66 -6.40 8.00 3.80
CA LYS A 66 -5.58 9.22 3.72
C LYS A 66 -4.09 8.89 3.60
N HIS A 67 -3.60 7.90 4.35
CA HIS A 67 -2.23 7.44 4.25
C HIS A 67 -1.93 6.82 2.88
N LEU A 68 -2.80 5.94 2.38
CA LEU A 68 -2.66 5.34 1.04
C LEU A 68 -2.68 6.40 -0.06
N ARG A 69 -3.58 7.37 0.01
CA ARG A 69 -3.63 8.46 -0.97
C ARG A 69 -2.36 9.31 -0.98
N ASN A 70 -1.80 9.61 0.19
CA ASN A 70 -0.59 10.42 0.33
C ASN A 70 0.70 9.65 0.00
N SER A 71 0.76 8.35 0.31
CA SER A 71 1.95 7.51 0.10
C SER A 71 2.06 6.98 -1.32
N THR A 72 0.92 6.63 -1.93
CA THR A 72 0.92 5.98 -3.24
C THR A 72 0.90 6.98 -4.38
N GLY A 73 0.49 8.24 -4.16
CA GLY A 73 0.43 9.26 -5.22
C GLY A 73 -0.54 8.84 -6.33
N GLU A 74 -1.84 9.10 -6.15
CA GLU A 74 -2.91 8.81 -7.13
C GLU A 74 -2.69 7.52 -7.95
N PHE A 75 -2.48 6.37 -7.30
CA PHE A 75 -2.44 5.08 -7.99
C PHE A 75 -3.85 4.55 -8.34
N LEU A 76 -4.76 5.44 -8.72
CA LEU A 76 -5.99 5.05 -9.40
C LEU A 76 -5.67 4.97 -10.89
N ARG A 77 -5.15 3.81 -11.31
CA ARG A 77 -4.97 3.52 -12.72
C ARG A 77 -6.31 3.06 -13.28
N TYR A 78 -6.78 3.83 -14.25
CA TYR A 78 -7.95 3.48 -15.05
C TYR A 78 -7.46 2.91 -16.37
N ALA A 79 -7.92 1.71 -16.72
CA ALA A 79 -7.74 1.15 -18.05
C ALA A 79 -9.10 1.03 -18.73
N LEU A 80 -9.27 1.69 -19.89
CA LEU A 80 -10.41 1.46 -20.76
C LEU A 80 -10.01 0.44 -21.82
N LEU A 81 -10.70 -0.68 -21.85
CA LEU A 81 -10.49 -1.77 -22.79
C LEU A 81 -11.64 -1.80 -23.80
N HIS A 82 -11.35 -2.07 -25.06
CA HIS A 82 -12.36 -2.36 -26.08
C HIS A 82 -12.34 -3.87 -26.34
N VAL A 83 -13.46 -4.53 -26.07
CA VAL A 83 -13.63 -5.96 -26.29
C VAL A 83 -14.27 -6.14 -27.67
N HIS A 84 -13.49 -6.63 -28.62
CA HIS A 84 -14.02 -7.14 -29.88
C HIS A 84 -14.69 -8.49 -29.61
N GLY A 85 -16.01 -8.53 -29.70
CA GLY A 85 -16.82 -9.74 -29.77
C GLY A 85 -17.09 -10.17 -31.20
#